data_AF-A0A2V7IUP3-F1
#
_entry.id   AF-A0A2V7IUP3-F1
#
_cell.length_a   1.000
_cell.length_b   1.000
_cell.length_c   1.000
_cell.angle_alpha   90.00
_cell.angle_beta   90.00
_cell.angle_gamma   90.00
#
_symmetry.space_group_name_H-M   'P 1'
#
loop_
_entity.id
_entity.type
_entity.pdbx_description
1 polymer ?
#
loop_
_entity_poly.entity_id
_entity_poly.type
_entity_poly.pdbx_seq_one_letter_code
_entity_poly.pdbx_strand_id
1 'polypeptide(L)' 'MVESEKLRKLRHDLSNPLAAMLAETQLLLLNADALSGEVVTGLRQIETLARKMRGIIQDTDV' A
#
# COMPACT_ATOMS: atom_id res chain seq x y z
N MET A 1 -8.95 -25.54 10.20
CA MET A 1 -9.22 -24.32 11.01
C MET A 1 -7.99 -23.44 11.23
N VAL A 2 -6.78 -23.97 11.46
CA VAL A 2 -5.56 -23.16 11.71
C VAL A 2 -5.06 -22.39 10.47
N GLU A 3 -5.21 -22.95 9.28
CA GLU A 3 -4.74 -22.33 8.03
C GLU A 3 -5.51 -21.04 7.68
N SER A 4 -6.84 -21.05 7.87
CA SER A 4 -7.69 -19.88 7.70
C SER A 4 -7.32 -18.74 8.67
N GLU A 5 -6.97 -19.08 9.92
CA GLU A 5 -6.56 -18.09 10.93
C GLU A 5 -5.18 -17.48 10.63
N LYS A 6 -4.23 -18.29 10.16
CA LYS A 6 -2.90 -17.80 9.71
C LYS A 6 -3.04 -16.86 8.51
N LEU A 7 -3.89 -17.19 7.55
CA LEU A 7 -4.15 -16.34 6.39
C LEU A 7 -4.84 -15.03 6.81
N ARG A 8 -5.85 -15.11 7.70
CA ARG A 8 -6.52 -13.92 8.26
C ARG A 8 -5.53 -12.98 8.95
N LYS A 9 -4.63 -13.53 9.76
CA LYS A 9 -3.57 -12.76 10.42
C LYS A 9 -2.61 -12.12 9.42
N LEU A 10 -2.16 -12.87 8.42
CA LEU A 10 -1.29 -12.34 7.37
C LEU A 10 -1.95 -11.18 6.61
N ARG A 11 -3.24 -11.30 6.27
CA ARG A 11 -3.98 -10.21 5.61
C ARG A 11 -4.04 -8.96 6.46
N HIS A 12 -4.33 -9.10 7.75
CA HIS A 12 -4.35 -7.99 8.69
C HIS A 12 -2.96 -7.32 8.79
N ASP A 13 -1.93 -8.13 9.00
CA ASP A 13 -0.56 -7.67 9.23
C ASP A 13 0.05 -7.00 7.99
N LEU A 14 -0.44 -7.31 6.78
CA LEU A 14 -0.06 -6.64 5.54
C LEU A 14 -0.95 -5.45 5.19
N SER A 15 -2.26 -5.52 5.48
CA SER A 15 -3.20 -4.45 5.13
C SER A 15 -2.91 -3.15 5.88
N ASN A 16 -2.54 -3.25 7.16
CA ASN A 16 -2.22 -2.08 7.98
C ASN A 16 -0.97 -1.30 7.49
N PRO A 17 0.21 -1.90 7.29
CA PRO A 17 1.37 -1.19 6.77
C PRO A 17 1.18 -0.69 5.34
N LEU A 18 0.45 -1.41 4.47
CA LEU A 18 0.12 -0.93 3.13
C LEU A 18 -0.78 0.31 3.15
N ALA A 19 -1.74 0.37 4.07
CA ALA A 19 -2.58 1.55 4.26
C ALA A 19 -1.75 2.75 4.75
N ALA A 20 -0.86 2.54 5.73
CA ALA A 20 0.04 3.58 6.22
C ALA A 20 0.96 4.11 5.12
N MET A 21 1.63 3.22 4.38
CA MET A 21 2.52 3.60 3.27
C MET A 21 1.78 4.37 2.17
N LEU A 22 0.54 3.96 1.83
CA LEU A 22 -0.29 4.68 0.86
C LEU A 22 -0.65 6.08 1.37
N ALA A 23 -1.05 6.21 2.63
CA ALA A 23 -1.41 7.49 3.24
C ALA A 23 -0.22 8.45 3.29
N GLU A 24 0.95 7.98 3.75
CA GLU A 24 2.18 8.78 3.78
C GLU A 24 2.60 9.24 2.38
N THR A 25 2.57 8.33 1.40
CA THR A 25 2.88 8.66 0.00
C THR A 25 1.93 9.73 -0.54
N GLN A 26 0.64 9.61 -0.23
CA GLN A 26 -0.37 10.59 -0.64
C GLN A 26 -0.17 11.94 0.03
N LEU A 27 0.17 11.97 1.32
CA LEU A 27 0.50 13.21 2.04
C LEU A 27 1.71 13.92 1.42
N LEU A 28 2.75 13.19 1.04
CA LEU A 28 3.91 13.77 0.34
C LEU A 28 3.52 14.32 -1.03
N LEU A 29 2.65 13.61 -1.76
CA LEU A 29 2.16 14.04 -3.07
C LEU A 29 1.23 15.26 -3.01
N LEU A 30 0.64 15.60 -1.85
CA LEU A 30 -0.08 16.89 -1.68
C LEU A 30 0.86 18.10 -1.86
N ASN A 31 2.15 17.91 -1.58
CA ASN A 31 3.18 18.95 -1.71
C ASN A 31 4.10 18.67 -2.91
N ALA A 32 3.61 18.01 -3.95
CA ALA A 32 4.42 17.59 -5.10
C ALA A 32 5.16 18.74 -5.79
N ASP A 33 4.60 19.96 -5.80
CA ASP A 33 5.20 21.14 -6.41
C ASP A 33 6.51 21.59 -5.73
N ALA A 34 6.73 21.16 -4.49
CA ALA A 34 7.96 21.43 -3.73
C ALA A 34 9.03 20.32 -3.88
N LEU A 35 8.72 19.24 -4.61
CA LEU A 35 9.58 18.07 -4.79
C LEU A 35 10.19 18.04 -6.19
N SER A 36 11.32 17.36 -6.35
CA SER A 36 11.87 17.12 -7.67
C SER A 36 10.98 16.18 -8.47
N GLY A 37 10.99 16.31 -9.81
CA GLY A 37 10.20 15.44 -10.69
C GLY A 37 10.54 13.95 -10.54
N GLU A 38 11.80 13.62 -10.23
CA GLU A 38 12.24 12.26 -9.92
C GLU A 38 11.57 11.73 -8.64
N VAL A 39 11.55 12.53 -7.57
CA VAL A 39 10.90 12.16 -6.31
C VAL A 39 9.40 11.97 -6.51
N VAL A 40 8.73 12.88 -7.24
CA VAL A 40 7.29 12.75 -7.55
C VAL A 40 7.02 11.47 -8.35
N THR A 41 7.87 11.15 -9.33
CA THR A 41 7.76 9.91 -10.11
C THR A 41 7.89 8.68 -9.22
N GLY A 42 8.88 8.66 -8.31
CA GLY A 42 9.05 7.59 -7.32
C GLY A 42 7.83 7.43 -6.40
N LEU A 43 7.29 8.53 -5.87
CA LEU A 43 6.10 8.51 -5.02
C LEU A 43 4.87 7.94 -5.77
N ARG A 44 4.67 8.29 -7.05
CA ARG A 44 3.59 7.72 -7.87
C ARG A 44 3.76 6.23 -8.14
N GLN A 45 5.01 5.77 -8.29
CA GLN A 45 5.30 4.34 -8.40
C GLN A 45 4.99 3.61 -7.09
N ILE A 46 5.38 4.17 -5.94
CA ILE A 46 5.05 3.62 -4.61
C ILE A 46 3.53 3.53 -4.44
N GLU A 47 2.78 4.59 -4.74
CA GLU A 47 1.31 4.58 -4.68
C GLU A 47 0.72 3.47 -5.56
N THR A 48 1.23 3.31 -6.78
CA THR A 48 0.76 2.29 -7.73
C THR A 48 1.00 0.87 -7.19
N LEU A 49 2.22 0.60 -6.69
CA LEU A 49 2.58 -0.70 -6.13
C LEU A 49 1.80 -1.00 -4.85
N ALA A 50 1.62 -0.03 -3.96
CA ALA A 50 0.83 -0.17 -2.73
C ALA A 50 -0.62 -0.59 -3.04
N ARG A 51 -1.25 0.07 -4.03
CA ARG A 51 -2.60 -0.27 -4.48
C ARG A 51 -2.67 -1.68 -5.08
N LYS A 52 -1.66 -2.07 -5.89
CA LYS A 52 -1.58 -3.42 -6.46
C LYS A 52 -1.47 -4.49 -5.36
N MET A 53 -0.60 -4.28 -4.37
CA MET A 53 -0.46 -5.20 -3.24
C MET A 53 -1.75 -5.34 -2.43
N ARG A 54 -2.46 -4.22 -2.20
CA ARG A 54 -3.77 -4.26 -1.54
C ARG A 54 -4.80 -5.05 -2.35
N GLY A 55 -4.83 -4.87 -3.67
CA GLY A 55 -5.71 -5.66 -4.56
C GLY A 55 -5.42 -7.16 -4.46
N ILE A 56 -4.14 -7.56 -4.52
CA ILE A 56 -3.73 -8.97 -4.37
C ILE A 56 -4.23 -9.54 -3.03
N ILE A 57 -4.11 -8.79 -1.93
CA ILE A 57 -4.58 -9.25 -0.62
C ILE A 57 -6.10 -9.39 -0.59
N GLN A 58 -6.83 -8.45 -1.19
CA GLN A 58 -8.30 -8.51 -1.28
C GLN A 58 -8.78 -9.69 -2.13
N ASP A 59 -8.06 -10.02 -3.20
CA ASP A 59 -8.38 -11.18 -4.05
C ASP A 59 -8.16 -12.52 -3.34
N THR A 60 -7.45 -12.54 -2.20
CA THR A 60 -7.32 -13.75 -1.34
C THR A 60 -8.49 -13.96 -0.37
N ASP A 61 -9.50 -13.08 -0.38
CA ASP A 61 -10.73 -13.23 0.42
C ASP A 61 -11.80 -14.12 -0.27
N VAL A 62 -11.52 -14.69 -1.45
CA VAL A 62 -12.41 -15.63 -2.19
C VAL A 62 -12.22 -17.08 -1.73
#